data_AF-A0A0N5BGE7-F1
#
_entry.id   AF-A0A0N5BGE7-F1
#
_cell.length_a   1.000
_cell.length_b   1.000
_cell.length_c   1.000
_cell.angle_alpha   90.00
_cell.angle_beta   90.00
_cell.angle_gamma   90.00
#
_symmetry.space_group_name_H-M   'P 1'
#
loop_
_entity.id
_entity.type
_entity.pdbx_description
1 polymer ?
#
loop_
_entity_poly.entity_id
_entity_poly.type
_entity_poly.pdbx_seq_one_letter_code
_entity_poly.pdbx_strand_id
1 'polypeptide(L)'
;MLTAEQYGVVTAFGIVISTKLGPTGITKFIEVLKNETDQLTTNKLKNKVIVIVNEQISLFLKDYQIINALDNTYKLLYNGTNLEDVEASFADCLSKSFDEDQLEAVMIFGIKILTRLGLDGMDIFISKTLGVLRPIIFPYMDKIKDRMFEMKKKNDDVLEGINEGYSMTITFATPEVITRAFCEFMKIFTEDEWNAIYPDYDEFFLINNYIHKCN
;
A
#
# COMPACT_ATOMS: atom_id res chain seq x y z
N MET A 1 5.18 -1.12 -33.91
CA MET A 1 5.10 -0.34 -35.16
C MET A 1 3.71 -0.60 -35.74
N LEU A 2 2.92 0.44 -36.03
CA LEU A 2 1.54 0.28 -36.53
C LEU A 2 1.53 -0.21 -37.98
N THR A 3 0.51 -0.97 -38.35
CA THR A 3 0.27 -1.39 -39.75
C THR A 3 -0.27 -0.22 -40.59
N ALA A 4 -0.19 -0.32 -41.92
CA ALA A 4 -0.70 0.71 -42.83
C ALA A 4 -2.20 0.98 -42.62
N GLU A 5 -2.97 -0.06 -42.33
CA GLU A 5 -4.41 0.04 -42.01
C GLU A 5 -4.66 0.78 -40.70
N GLN A 6 -3.87 0.47 -39.65
CA GLN A 6 -3.93 1.18 -38.37
C GLN A 6 -3.55 2.67 -38.52
N TYR A 7 -2.57 2.98 -39.36
CA TYR A 7 -2.23 4.37 -39.70
C TYR A 7 -3.39 5.10 -40.39
N GLY A 8 -4.08 4.44 -41.33
CA GLY A 8 -5.24 5.00 -42.01
C GLY A 8 -6.38 5.34 -41.04
N VAL A 9 -6.67 4.44 -40.10
CA VAL A 9 -7.69 4.64 -39.06
C VAL A 9 -7.32 5.79 -38.13
N VAL A 10 -6.08 5.84 -37.63
CA VAL A 10 -5.61 6.93 -36.75
C VAL A 10 -5.67 8.29 -37.45
N THR A 11 -5.30 8.34 -38.73
CA THR A 11 -5.31 9.57 -39.53
C THR A 11 -6.74 10.06 -39.77
N ALA A 12 -7.65 9.16 -40.18
CA ALA A 12 -9.05 9.51 -40.41
C ALA A 12 -9.73 9.98 -39.11
N PHE A 13 -9.48 9.29 -38.00
CA PHE A 13 -9.97 9.67 -36.68
C PHE A 13 -9.45 11.05 -36.24
N GLY A 14 -8.15 11.31 -36.41
CA GLY A 14 -7.54 12.61 -36.11
C GLY A 14 -8.12 13.77 -36.92
N ILE A 15 -8.42 13.56 -38.20
CA ILE A 15 -9.06 14.56 -39.07
C ILE A 15 -10.51 14.83 -38.62
N VAL A 16 -11.28 13.80 -38.30
CA VAL A 16 -12.67 13.95 -37.83
C VAL A 16 -12.71 14.70 -36.50
N ILE A 17 -11.85 14.33 -35.55
CA ILE A 17 -11.78 14.99 -34.25
C ILE A 17 -11.38 16.46 -34.41
N SER A 18 -10.33 16.74 -35.19
CA SER A 18 -9.82 18.11 -35.34
C SER A 18 -10.82 19.05 -36.04
N THR A 19 -11.53 18.56 -37.05
CA THR A 19 -12.53 19.34 -37.78
C THR A 19 -13.84 19.53 -37.01
N LYS A 20 -14.23 18.60 -36.14
CA LYS A 20 -15.48 18.67 -35.37
C LYS A 20 -15.34 19.37 -34.03
N LEU A 21 -14.22 19.20 -33.33
CA LEU A 21 -14.05 19.70 -31.96
C LEU A 21 -13.35 21.06 -31.90
N GLY A 22 -12.60 21.44 -32.94
CA GLY A 22 -11.74 22.64 -32.93
C GLY A 22 -10.62 22.56 -31.87
N PRO A 23 -9.72 23.57 -31.80
CA PRO A 23 -8.55 23.52 -30.92
C PRO A 23 -8.89 23.30 -29.43
N THR A 24 -9.89 24.01 -28.92
CA THR A 24 -10.35 23.87 -27.53
C THR A 24 -10.93 22.49 -27.23
N GLY A 25 -11.69 21.92 -28.17
CA GLY A 25 -12.25 20.59 -27.99
C GLY A 25 -11.21 19.47 -28.15
N ILE A 26 -10.17 19.66 -28.97
CA ILE A 26 -9.00 18.77 -29.02
C ILE A 26 -8.28 18.77 -27.67
N THR A 27 -8.03 19.93 -27.07
CA THR A 27 -7.39 20.01 -25.74
C THR A 27 -8.19 19.23 -24.70
N LYS A 28 -9.51 19.43 -24.64
CA LYS A 28 -10.39 18.69 -23.72
C LYS A 28 -10.38 17.19 -23.99
N PHE A 29 -10.39 16.78 -25.27
CA PHE A 29 -10.33 15.36 -25.64
C PHE A 29 -9.01 14.71 -25.23
N ILE A 30 -7.87 15.39 -25.42
CA ILE A 30 -6.56 14.93 -24.97
C ILE A 30 -6.53 14.83 -23.44
N GLU A 31 -7.11 15.79 -22.72
CA GLU A 31 -7.22 15.75 -21.26
C GLU A 31 -8.03 14.55 -20.78
N VAL A 32 -9.17 14.24 -21.43
CA VAL A 32 -9.94 13.01 -21.14
C VAL A 32 -9.11 11.75 -21.39
N LEU A 33 -8.41 11.66 -22.53
CA LEU A 33 -7.56 10.50 -22.84
C LEU A 33 -6.41 10.32 -21.85
N LYS A 34 -5.79 11.41 -21.39
CA LYS A 34 -4.77 11.38 -20.35
C LYS A 34 -5.35 10.84 -19.05
N ASN A 35 -6.46 11.41 -18.59
CA ASN A 35 -7.12 10.96 -17.36
C ASN A 35 -7.49 9.47 -17.39
N GLU A 36 -8.03 8.98 -18.50
CA GLU A 36 -8.34 7.55 -18.70
C GLU A 36 -7.07 6.66 -18.66
N THR A 37 -5.99 7.11 -19.29
CA THR A 37 -4.71 6.39 -19.32
C THR A 37 -4.06 6.34 -17.93
N ASP A 38 -4.14 7.45 -17.20
CA ASP A 38 -3.60 7.56 -15.84
C ASP A 38 -4.39 6.68 -14.87
N GLN A 39 -5.73 6.67 -14.96
CA GLN A 39 -6.59 5.76 -14.18
C GLN A 39 -6.31 4.29 -14.49
N LEU A 40 -6.13 3.93 -15.76
CA LEU A 40 -5.75 2.57 -16.16
C LEU A 40 -4.40 2.17 -15.56
N THR A 41 -3.45 3.10 -15.54
CA THR A 41 -2.12 2.91 -14.94
C THR A 41 -2.24 2.72 -13.43
N THR A 42 -3.01 3.58 -12.74
CA THR A 42 -3.30 3.46 -11.32
C THR A 42 -3.89 2.10 -10.98
N ASN A 43 -4.91 1.65 -11.72
CA ASN A 43 -5.55 0.35 -11.47
C ASN A 43 -4.59 -0.83 -11.63
N LYS A 44 -3.68 -0.78 -12.63
CA LYS A 44 -2.64 -1.80 -12.78
C LYS A 44 -1.68 -1.83 -11.60
N LEU A 45 -1.28 -0.68 -11.09
CA LEU A 45 -0.38 -0.57 -9.93
C LEU A 45 -1.07 -1.06 -8.65
N LYS A 46 -2.33 -0.65 -8.43
CA LYS A 46 -3.19 -1.13 -7.33
C LYS A 46 -3.29 -2.66 -7.30
N ASN A 47 -3.58 -3.28 -8.44
CA ASN A 47 -3.68 -4.73 -8.56
C ASN A 47 -2.36 -5.43 -8.22
N LYS A 48 -1.21 -4.87 -8.60
CA LYS A 48 0.09 -5.44 -8.22
C LYS A 48 0.33 -5.41 -6.71
N VAL A 49 -0.05 -4.32 -6.05
CA VAL A 49 0.07 -4.24 -4.59
C VAL A 49 -0.89 -5.20 -3.89
N ILE A 50 -2.13 -5.34 -4.37
CA ILE A 50 -3.08 -6.34 -3.88
C ILE A 50 -2.47 -7.74 -3.94
N VAL A 51 -1.89 -8.12 -5.10
CA VAL A 51 -1.23 -9.41 -5.28
C VAL A 51 -0.09 -9.59 -4.27
N ILE A 52 0.77 -8.58 -4.08
CA ILE A 52 1.85 -8.63 -3.08
C ILE A 52 1.27 -8.86 -1.67
N VAL A 53 0.26 -8.09 -1.26
CA VAL A 53 -0.32 -8.22 0.08
C VAL A 53 -0.95 -9.59 0.27
N ASN A 54 -1.79 -10.03 -0.66
CA ASN A 54 -2.53 -11.29 -0.54
C ASN A 54 -1.62 -12.53 -0.64
N GLU A 55 -0.51 -12.46 -1.37
CA GLU A 55 0.40 -13.61 -1.53
C GLU A 55 1.55 -13.62 -0.51
N GLN A 56 1.91 -12.47 0.06
CA GLN A 56 3.13 -12.34 0.88
C GLN A 56 2.91 -11.79 2.28
N ILE A 57 1.81 -11.07 2.54
CA ILE A 57 1.64 -10.35 3.80
C ILE A 57 0.44 -10.87 4.58
N SER A 58 -0.78 -10.82 4.01
CA SER A 58 -2.02 -11.07 4.73
C SER A 58 -3.15 -11.45 3.79
N LEU A 59 -3.90 -12.50 4.13
CA LEU A 59 -5.19 -12.84 3.53
C LEU A 59 -6.37 -12.27 4.34
N PHE A 60 -6.09 -11.70 5.51
CA PHE A 60 -7.11 -11.13 6.39
C PHE A 60 -7.67 -9.83 5.84
N LEU A 61 -6.84 -9.01 5.17
CA LEU A 61 -7.25 -7.73 4.59
C LEU A 61 -7.95 -7.94 3.24
N LYS A 62 -9.05 -7.22 3.03
CA LYS A 62 -9.74 -7.15 1.74
C LYS A 62 -9.07 -6.14 0.82
N ASP A 63 -9.11 -6.39 -0.49
CA ASP A 63 -8.52 -5.54 -1.52
C ASP A 63 -8.87 -4.05 -1.35
N TYR A 64 -10.15 -3.71 -1.11
CA TYR A 64 -10.56 -2.32 -0.95
C TYR A 64 -9.98 -1.66 0.31
N GLN A 65 -9.72 -2.42 1.38
CA GLN A 65 -9.14 -1.91 2.63
C GLN A 65 -7.68 -1.51 2.39
N ILE A 66 -6.94 -2.38 1.69
CA ILE A 66 -5.55 -2.14 1.28
C ILE A 66 -5.45 -0.88 0.42
N ILE A 67 -6.28 -0.80 -0.63
CA ILE A 67 -6.28 0.33 -1.56
C ILE A 67 -6.69 1.63 -0.87
N ASN A 68 -7.73 1.61 -0.03
CA ASN A 68 -8.18 2.82 0.66
C ASN A 68 -7.14 3.33 1.66
N ALA A 69 -6.50 2.44 2.40
CA ALA A 69 -5.43 2.80 3.33
C ALA A 69 -4.23 3.42 2.59
N LEU A 70 -3.78 2.81 1.49
CA LEU A 70 -2.66 3.32 0.71
C LEU A 70 -2.98 4.62 -0.04
N ASP A 71 -4.16 4.73 -0.66
CA ASP A 71 -4.60 5.97 -1.31
C ASP A 71 -4.63 7.14 -0.32
N ASN A 72 -5.11 6.90 0.91
CA ASN A 72 -5.09 7.90 1.97
C ASN A 72 -3.65 8.26 2.39
N THR A 73 -2.80 7.27 2.63
CA THR A 73 -1.38 7.48 2.96
C THR A 73 -0.65 8.30 1.91
N TYR A 74 -0.77 7.96 0.63
CA TYR A 74 -0.10 8.70 -0.44
C TYR A 74 -0.63 10.12 -0.59
N LYS A 75 -1.92 10.36 -0.39
CA LYS A 75 -2.48 11.73 -0.36
C LYS A 75 -1.90 12.56 0.78
N LEU A 76 -1.77 11.98 1.97
CA LEU A 76 -1.18 12.67 3.12
C LEU A 76 0.31 12.96 2.92
N LEU A 77 1.07 11.97 2.42
CA LEU A 77 2.48 12.14 2.07
C LEU A 77 2.67 13.23 1.00
N TYR A 78 1.86 13.23 -0.06
CA TYR A 78 1.86 14.27 -1.09
C TYR A 78 1.52 15.66 -0.50
N ASN A 79 0.64 15.70 0.50
CA ASN A 79 0.32 16.95 1.19
C ASN A 79 1.40 17.44 2.15
N GLY A 80 2.45 16.65 2.39
CA GLY A 80 3.53 17.00 3.30
C GLY A 80 3.18 16.77 4.77
N THR A 81 2.17 15.93 5.04
CA THR A 81 1.84 15.49 6.40
C THR A 81 3.04 14.78 7.03
N ASN A 82 3.25 14.99 8.32
CA ASN A 82 4.36 14.34 9.03
C ASN A 82 4.13 12.82 9.14
N LEU A 83 5.20 12.03 9.28
CA LEU A 83 5.09 10.57 9.22
C LEU A 83 4.30 9.95 10.39
N GLU A 84 4.32 10.56 11.57
CA GLU A 84 3.56 10.06 12.74
C GLU A 84 2.05 10.21 12.50
N ASP A 85 1.61 11.33 11.93
CA ASP A 85 0.21 11.55 11.55
C ASP A 85 -0.21 10.61 10.40
N VAL A 86 0.70 10.33 9.46
CA VAL A 86 0.46 9.37 8.38
C VAL A 86 0.30 7.95 8.93
N GLU A 87 1.15 7.54 9.87
CA GLU A 87 1.07 6.25 10.57
C GLU A 87 -0.27 6.12 11.30
N ALA A 88 -0.63 7.12 12.10
CA ALA A 88 -1.90 7.14 12.83
C ALA A 88 -3.11 7.09 11.89
N SER A 89 -3.08 7.85 10.79
CA SER A 89 -4.17 7.85 9.80
C SER A 89 -4.28 6.54 9.02
N PHE A 90 -3.17 5.86 8.75
CA PHE A 90 -3.18 4.54 8.14
C PHE A 90 -3.85 3.51 9.06
N ALA A 91 -3.48 3.47 10.34
CA ALA A 91 -4.07 2.57 11.34
C ALA A 91 -5.58 2.88 11.55
N ASP A 92 -5.94 4.16 11.63
CA ASP A 92 -7.34 4.60 11.73
C ASP A 92 -8.15 4.20 10.48
N CYS A 93 -7.59 4.36 9.29
CA CYS A 93 -8.24 3.98 8.03
C CYS A 93 -8.52 2.47 7.97
N LEU A 94 -7.54 1.64 8.34
CA LEU A 94 -7.72 0.19 8.37
C LEU A 94 -8.76 -0.23 9.42
N SER A 95 -8.64 0.25 10.65
CA SER A 95 -9.55 -0.15 11.74
C SER A 95 -11.01 0.22 11.46
N LYS A 96 -11.27 1.39 10.85
CA LYS A 96 -12.62 1.81 10.44
C LYS A 96 -13.16 1.04 9.24
N SER A 97 -12.30 0.34 8.51
CA SER A 97 -12.68 -0.39 7.31
C SER A 97 -12.99 -1.87 7.56
N PHE A 98 -12.68 -2.38 8.75
CA PHE A 98 -12.97 -3.76 9.15
C PHE A 98 -14.47 -4.01 9.26
N ASP A 99 -14.89 -5.19 8.81
CA ASP A 99 -16.25 -5.68 9.05
C ASP A 99 -16.38 -6.29 10.45
N GLU A 100 -17.59 -6.74 10.78
CA GLU A 100 -17.90 -7.30 12.11
C GLU A 100 -17.04 -8.54 12.42
N ASP A 101 -16.87 -9.44 11.46
CA ASP A 101 -16.08 -10.67 11.62
C ASP A 101 -14.59 -10.36 11.83
N GLN A 102 -14.04 -9.42 11.07
CA GLN A 102 -12.66 -8.95 11.20
C GLN A 102 -12.43 -8.25 12.55
N LEU A 103 -13.37 -7.40 12.99
CA LEU A 103 -13.28 -6.74 14.30
C LEU A 103 -13.33 -7.77 15.43
N GLU A 104 -14.22 -8.75 15.36
CA GLU A 104 -14.28 -9.85 16.33
C GLU A 104 -12.95 -10.59 16.40
N ALA A 105 -12.39 -10.97 15.25
CA ALA A 105 -11.09 -11.65 15.19
C ALA A 105 -9.97 -10.82 15.84
N VAL A 106 -9.87 -9.53 15.52
CA VAL A 106 -8.85 -8.63 16.10
C VAL A 106 -9.04 -8.47 17.62
N MET A 107 -10.28 -8.37 18.10
CA MET A 107 -10.56 -8.32 19.54
C MET A 107 -10.15 -9.61 20.25
N ILE A 108 -10.49 -10.77 19.67
CA ILE A 108 -10.09 -12.08 20.20
C ILE A 108 -8.56 -12.18 20.26
N PHE A 109 -7.87 -11.76 19.21
CA PHE A 109 -6.41 -11.72 19.17
C PHE A 109 -5.82 -10.84 20.28
N GLY A 110 -6.35 -9.63 20.46
CA GLY A 110 -5.93 -8.74 21.54
C GLY A 110 -6.15 -9.33 22.93
N ILE A 111 -7.29 -9.99 23.17
CA ILE A 111 -7.55 -10.71 24.43
C ILE A 111 -6.52 -11.83 24.64
N LYS A 112 -6.21 -12.60 23.58
CA LYS A 112 -5.21 -13.67 23.66
C LYS A 112 -3.82 -13.11 24.00
N ILE A 113 -3.40 -11.99 23.39
CA ILE A 113 -2.15 -11.29 23.76
C ILE A 113 -2.16 -10.90 25.24
N LEU A 114 -3.22 -10.25 25.72
CA LEU A 114 -3.34 -9.85 27.14
C LEU A 114 -3.23 -11.06 28.08
N THR A 115 -3.89 -12.17 27.74
CA THR A 115 -3.84 -13.37 28.61
C THR A 115 -2.47 -14.03 28.62
N ARG A 116 -1.72 -13.96 27.52
CA ARG A 116 -0.44 -14.66 27.35
C ARG A 116 0.77 -13.83 27.78
N LEU A 117 0.73 -12.52 27.54
CA LEU A 117 1.82 -11.58 27.88
C LEU A 117 1.55 -10.78 29.16
N GLY A 118 0.38 -10.95 29.79
CA GLY A 118 -0.01 -10.26 31.03
C GLY A 118 -0.79 -8.96 30.79
N LEU A 119 -1.09 -8.25 31.88
CA LEU A 119 -1.93 -7.04 31.86
C LEU A 119 -1.38 -5.93 30.96
N ASP A 120 -0.05 -5.82 30.87
CA ASP A 120 0.65 -4.86 29.99
C ASP A 120 0.99 -5.45 28.61
N GLY A 121 0.48 -6.65 28.31
CA GLY A 121 0.86 -7.44 27.15
C GLY A 121 0.61 -6.76 25.82
N MET A 122 -0.48 -5.98 25.71
CA MET A 122 -0.79 -5.23 24.49
C MET A 122 0.17 -4.07 24.25
N ASP A 123 0.52 -3.32 25.29
CA ASP A 123 1.47 -2.22 25.18
C ASP A 123 2.86 -2.74 24.82
N ILE A 124 3.29 -3.85 25.44
CA ILE A 124 4.53 -4.54 25.11
C ILE A 124 4.50 -5.01 23.66
N PHE A 125 3.42 -5.68 23.22
CA PHE A 125 3.28 -6.18 21.86
C PHE A 125 3.34 -5.04 20.84
N ILE A 126 2.56 -3.97 21.03
CA ILE A 126 2.55 -2.79 20.15
C ILE A 126 3.93 -2.14 20.12
N SER A 127 4.54 -1.90 21.28
CA SER A 127 5.87 -1.28 21.37
C SER A 127 6.93 -2.10 20.65
N LYS A 128 6.94 -3.43 20.84
CA LYS A 128 7.87 -4.34 20.15
C LYS A 128 7.62 -4.32 18.64
N THR A 129 6.36 -4.44 18.20
CA THR A 129 5.95 -4.39 16.79
C THR A 129 6.43 -3.10 16.11
N LEU A 130 6.13 -1.94 16.70
CA LEU A 130 6.55 -0.65 16.18
C LEU A 130 8.07 -0.49 16.21
N GLY A 131 8.74 -1.03 17.22
CA GLY A 131 10.20 -1.03 17.31
C GLY A 131 10.89 -1.74 16.13
N VAL A 132 10.24 -2.76 15.55
CA VAL A 132 10.75 -3.48 14.37
C VAL A 132 10.33 -2.80 13.07
N LEU A 133 9.05 -2.43 12.96
CA LEU A 133 8.51 -1.89 11.72
C LEU A 133 9.08 -0.51 11.40
N ARG A 134 9.30 0.35 12.41
CA ARG A 134 9.79 1.72 12.19
C ARG A 134 11.14 1.75 11.45
N PRO A 135 12.20 1.06 11.91
CA PRO A 135 13.49 1.06 11.20
C PRO A 135 13.45 0.50 9.78
N ILE A 136 12.46 -0.34 9.46
CA ILE A 136 12.34 -0.99 8.14
C ILE A 136 11.47 -0.15 7.19
N ILE A 137 10.30 0.29 7.65
CA ILE A 137 9.28 0.94 6.84
C ILE A 137 9.49 2.46 6.79
N PHE A 138 9.93 3.11 7.87
CA PHE A 138 10.01 4.58 7.92
C PHE A 138 11.03 5.16 6.93
N PRO A 139 12.26 4.60 6.79
CA PRO A 139 13.19 5.10 5.78
C PRO A 139 12.63 5.00 4.36
N TYR A 140 11.72 4.06 4.13
CA TYR A 140 11.04 3.92 2.86
C TYR A 140 9.90 4.94 2.70
N MET A 141 9.06 5.15 3.72
CA MET A 141 8.04 6.21 3.71
C MET A 141 8.64 7.60 3.55
N ASP A 142 9.79 7.88 4.17
CA ASP A 142 10.53 9.13 3.97
C ASP A 142 10.96 9.30 2.51
N LYS A 143 11.45 8.25 1.85
CA LYS A 143 11.79 8.31 0.42
C LYS A 143 10.56 8.60 -0.45
N ILE A 144 9.41 8.00 -0.17
CA ILE A 144 8.17 8.33 -0.87
C ILE A 144 7.80 9.79 -0.64
N LYS A 145 7.83 10.24 0.62
CA LYS A 145 7.49 11.61 1.03
C LYS A 145 8.35 12.64 0.28
N ASP A 146 9.67 12.45 0.31
CA ASP A 146 10.63 13.32 -0.36
C ASP A 146 10.37 13.36 -1.88
N ARG A 147 10.10 12.18 -2.46
CA ARG A 147 9.79 12.07 -3.88
C ARG A 147 8.49 12.80 -4.25
N MET A 148 7.42 12.59 -3.50
CA MET A 148 6.13 13.25 -3.70
C MET A 148 6.23 14.77 -3.51
N PHE A 149 7.05 15.22 -2.56
CA PHE A 149 7.31 16.65 -2.36
C PHE A 149 8.00 17.29 -3.59
N GLU A 150 8.95 16.59 -4.20
CA GLU A 150 9.60 17.04 -5.44
C GLU A 150 8.63 17.06 -6.64
N MET A 151 7.70 16.09 -6.73
CA MET A 151 6.65 16.09 -7.77
C MET A 151 5.70 17.27 -7.57
N LYS A 152 5.25 17.51 -6.33
CA LYS A 152 4.39 18.64 -6.00
C LYS A 152 5.00 19.99 -6.37
N LYS A 153 6.31 20.18 -6.14
CA LYS A 153 7.03 21.40 -6.55
C LYS A 153 7.01 21.64 -8.06
N LYS A 154 6.87 20.59 -8.87
CA LYS A 154 6.79 20.66 -10.32
C LYS A 154 5.36 20.91 -10.84
N ASN A 155 4.39 21.07 -9.93
CA ASN A 155 2.95 21.10 -10.21
C ASN A 155 2.43 19.82 -10.90
N ASP A 156 3.07 18.67 -10.62
CA ASP A 156 2.56 17.36 -11.03
C ASP A 156 1.23 17.09 -10.31
N ASP A 157 0.30 16.39 -10.97
CA ASP A 157 -1.03 16.13 -10.40
C ASP A 157 -0.96 15.17 -9.19
N VAL A 158 -1.95 15.27 -8.29
CA VAL A 158 -2.06 14.36 -7.14
C VAL A 158 -2.14 12.91 -7.58
N LEU A 159 -2.81 12.61 -8.70
CA LEU A 159 -2.90 11.25 -9.24
C LEU A 159 -1.53 10.71 -9.68
N GLU A 160 -0.68 11.55 -10.27
CA GLU A 160 0.69 11.19 -10.63
C GLU A 160 1.51 10.90 -9.36
N GLY A 161 1.35 11.72 -8.31
CA GLY A 161 1.94 11.47 -7.00
C GLY A 161 1.52 10.12 -6.40
N ILE A 162 0.23 9.79 -6.48
CA ILE A 162 -0.31 8.50 -6.03
C ILE A 162 0.28 7.34 -6.84
N ASN A 163 0.35 7.46 -8.17
CA ASN A 163 0.95 6.46 -9.04
C ASN A 163 2.43 6.20 -8.69
N GLU A 164 3.19 7.25 -8.41
CA GLU A 164 4.58 7.13 -7.95
C GLU A 164 4.65 6.41 -6.59
N GLY A 165 3.76 6.75 -5.65
CA GLY A 165 3.65 6.06 -4.35
C GLY A 165 3.47 4.55 -4.48
N TYR A 166 2.53 4.11 -5.33
CA TYR A 166 2.34 2.69 -5.63
C TYR A 166 3.55 2.06 -6.30
N SER A 167 4.13 2.73 -7.31
CA SER A 167 5.31 2.23 -8.04
C SER A 167 6.50 1.99 -7.10
N MET A 168 6.76 2.95 -6.23
CA MET A 168 7.80 2.82 -5.20
C MET A 168 7.45 1.68 -4.24
N THR A 169 6.17 1.48 -3.90
CA THR A 169 5.75 0.48 -2.89
C THR A 169 5.97 -0.92 -3.43
N ILE A 170 5.63 -1.15 -4.70
CA ILE A 170 5.92 -2.40 -5.41
C ILE A 170 7.44 -2.66 -5.44
N THR A 171 8.24 -1.62 -5.65
CA THR A 171 9.70 -1.74 -5.70
C THR A 171 10.31 -2.07 -4.33
N PHE A 172 9.68 -1.61 -3.25
CA PHE A 172 10.15 -1.85 -1.88
C PHE A 172 9.65 -3.16 -1.28
N ALA A 173 8.40 -3.53 -1.53
CA ALA A 173 7.76 -4.72 -0.97
C ALA A 173 8.22 -6.00 -1.69
N THR A 174 9.53 -6.21 -1.76
CA THR A 174 10.13 -7.43 -2.30
C THR A 174 10.03 -8.57 -1.29
N PRO A 175 10.08 -9.84 -1.74
CA PRO A 175 10.10 -10.98 -0.84
C PRO A 175 11.21 -10.91 0.21
N GLU A 176 12.39 -10.37 -0.13
CA GLU A 176 13.52 -10.23 0.79
C GLU A 176 13.23 -9.22 1.90
N VAL A 177 12.65 -8.06 1.56
CA VAL A 177 12.28 -7.03 2.54
C VAL A 177 11.18 -7.54 3.47
N ILE A 178 10.16 -8.21 2.93
CA ILE A 178 9.07 -8.80 3.70
C ILE A 178 9.60 -9.91 4.61
N THR A 179 10.43 -10.82 4.09
CA THR A 179 11.08 -11.87 4.88
C THR A 179 11.86 -11.26 6.04
N ARG A 180 12.68 -10.24 5.77
CA ARG A 180 13.45 -9.55 6.80
C ARG A 180 12.55 -8.94 7.87
N ALA A 181 11.46 -8.28 7.47
CA ALA A 181 10.52 -7.68 8.42
C ALA A 181 9.91 -8.74 9.36
N PHE A 182 9.44 -9.87 8.81
CA PHE A 182 8.90 -10.95 9.63
C PHE A 182 9.96 -11.62 10.52
N CYS A 183 11.19 -11.78 10.04
CA CYS A 183 12.26 -12.36 10.85
C CYS A 183 12.72 -11.46 11.98
N GLU A 184 12.84 -10.15 11.75
CA GLU A 184 13.12 -9.19 12.82
C GLU A 184 11.96 -9.12 13.81
N PHE A 185 10.72 -9.24 13.32
CA PHE A 185 9.51 -9.29 14.15
C PHE A 185 9.47 -10.55 15.03
N MET A 186 9.92 -11.69 14.54
CA MET A 186 10.02 -12.90 15.36
C MET A 186 11.08 -12.75 16.46
N LYS A 187 12.25 -12.17 16.12
CA LYS A 187 13.42 -12.08 17.01
C LYS A 187 13.24 -11.18 18.24
N ILE A 188 12.26 -10.29 18.23
CA ILE A 188 11.96 -9.41 19.37
C ILE A 188 11.17 -10.10 20.48
N PHE A 189 10.61 -11.28 20.21
CA PHE A 189 9.92 -12.10 21.21
C PHE A 189 10.87 -13.18 21.73
N THR A 190 10.74 -13.54 23.01
CA THR A 190 11.36 -14.77 23.50
C THR A 190 10.69 -15.99 22.84
N GLU A 191 11.32 -17.15 22.91
CA GLU A 191 10.73 -18.38 22.36
C GLU A 191 9.34 -18.67 22.96
N ASP A 192 9.18 -18.48 24.27
CA ASP A 192 7.90 -18.66 24.96
C ASP A 192 6.85 -17.62 24.52
N GLU A 193 7.23 -16.34 24.43
CA GLU A 193 6.34 -15.27 23.95
C GLU A 193 5.92 -15.52 22.50
N TRP A 194 6.86 -15.91 21.64
CA TRP A 194 6.62 -16.21 20.24
C TRP A 194 5.68 -17.39 20.06
N ASN A 195 5.99 -18.52 20.71
CA ASN A 195 5.14 -19.72 20.68
C ASN A 195 3.74 -19.42 21.22
N ALA A 196 3.63 -18.50 22.17
CA ALA A 196 2.36 -18.05 22.68
C ALA A 196 1.58 -17.25 21.63
N ILE A 197 2.15 -16.30 20.88
CA ILE A 197 1.39 -15.45 19.94
C ILE A 197 1.26 -16.02 18.51
N TYR A 198 2.20 -16.86 18.10
CA TYR A 198 2.37 -17.33 16.72
C TYR A 198 1.11 -17.94 16.10
N PRO A 199 0.37 -18.85 16.78
CA PRO A 199 -0.79 -19.49 16.16
C PRO A 199 -1.86 -18.50 15.72
N ASP A 200 -2.08 -17.43 16.49
CA ASP A 200 -3.06 -16.41 16.10
C ASP A 200 -2.44 -15.40 15.12
N TYR A 201 -1.16 -15.08 15.26
CA TYR A 201 -0.48 -14.17 14.35
C TYR A 201 -0.50 -14.70 12.90
N ASP A 202 -0.39 -16.02 12.73
CA ASP A 202 -0.48 -16.70 11.43
C ASP A 202 -1.91 -16.70 10.83
N GLU A 203 -2.96 -16.46 11.63
CA GLU A 203 -4.32 -16.25 11.11
C GLU A 203 -4.45 -14.89 10.39
N PHE A 204 -3.69 -13.89 10.82
CA PHE A 204 -3.72 -12.54 10.23
C PHE A 204 -2.66 -12.34 9.15
N PHE A 205 -1.50 -12.96 9.30
CA PHE A 205 -0.34 -12.73 8.44
C PHE A 205 0.25 -14.04 7.93
N LEU A 206 0.79 -14.02 6.72
CA LEU A 206 1.39 -15.19 6.07
C LEU A 206 2.79 -15.52 6.61
N ILE A 207 2.99 -15.44 7.92
CA ILE A 207 4.31 -15.55 8.56
C ILE A 207 4.93 -16.95 8.40
N ASN A 208 4.11 -18.00 8.28
CA ASN A 208 4.57 -19.36 8.00
C ASN A 208 5.39 -19.48 6.71
N ASN A 209 5.16 -18.60 5.73
CA ASN A 209 5.93 -18.57 4.48
C ASN A 209 7.39 -18.15 4.69
N TYR A 210 7.72 -17.62 5.87
CA TYR A 210 8.99 -16.96 6.16
C TYR A 210 9.73 -17.54 7.37
N ILE A 211 9.05 -18.18 8.31
CA ILE A 211 9.64 -18.62 9.58
C ILE A 211 10.89 -19.51 9.42
N HIS A 212 10.89 -20.39 8.43
CA HIS A 212 12.02 -21.28 8.12
C HIS A 212 13.23 -20.56 7.50
N LYS A 213 13.06 -19.31 7.07
CA LYS A 213 14.10 -18.45 6.46
C LYS A 213 14.76 -17.52 7.48
N CYS A 214 14.31 -17.52 8.74
CA CYS A 214 14.78 -16.61 9.78
C CYS A 214 16.04 -17.05 10.52
N ASN A 215 16.65 -18.15 10.08
CA ASN A 215 17.88 -18.74 10.62
C ASN A 215 19.13 -17.92 10.27
#